data_AF-A0A0F3RCF7-F1
#
_entry.id   AF-A0A0F3RCF7-F1
#
_cell.length_a   1.000
_cell.length_b   1.000
_cell.length_c   1.000
_cell.angle_alpha   90.00
_cell.angle_beta   90.00
_cell.angle_gamma   90.00
#
_symmetry.space_group_name_H-M   'P 1'
#
loop_
_entity.id
_entity.type
_entity.pdbx_description
1 polymer ?
#
loop_
_entity_poly.entity_id
_entity_poly.type
_entity_poly.pdbx_seq_one_letter_code
_entity_poly.pdbx_strand_id
1 'polypeptide(L)'
;MKLLLTSLILIFMSFLPIYAKSLPKGFVYLKDIDPTIIQNMRYYSDENFVGKIDKSKCFTLGYIAERSSHSRGSTVDLSIIKLQKEVNNNPEVIKRKLKDERVISYLDDNTVDMYTSFDLFDEASHHDSKLIDKQYLVKRNYLRSKMQKHNFKACQIELVALYT
;
A
#
# COMPACT_ATOMS: atom_id res chain seq x y z
N MET A 1 23.86 -47.89 -16.77
CA MET A 1 22.67 -47.45 -17.53
C MET A 1 21.54 -46.88 -16.65
N LYS A 2 21.21 -47.47 -15.49
CA LYS A 2 20.15 -46.95 -14.58
C LYS A 2 20.43 -45.53 -14.02
N LEU A 3 21.68 -45.18 -13.68
CA LEU A 3 22.03 -43.84 -13.18
C LEU A 3 21.97 -42.71 -14.25
N LEU A 4 22.21 -43.03 -15.52
CA LEU A 4 22.11 -42.07 -16.62
C LEU A 4 20.63 -41.78 -16.96
N LEU A 5 19.76 -42.78 -16.83
CA LEU A 5 18.33 -42.65 -17.09
C LEU A 5 17.61 -41.82 -16.00
N THR A 6 18.03 -41.94 -14.73
CA THR A 6 17.48 -41.12 -13.63
C THR A 6 17.89 -39.66 -13.73
N SER A 7 19.11 -39.38 -14.17
CA SER A 7 19.61 -38.00 -14.37
C SER A 7 18.86 -37.27 -15.50
N LEU A 8 18.53 -37.99 -16.58
CA LEU A 8 17.79 -37.42 -17.73
C LEU A 8 16.34 -37.05 -17.39
N ILE A 9 15.68 -37.81 -16.50
CA ILE A 9 14.32 -37.54 -16.03
C ILE A 9 14.28 -36.32 -15.10
N LEU A 10 15.29 -36.14 -14.25
CA LEU A 10 15.42 -34.97 -13.36
C LEU A 10 15.64 -33.66 -14.15
N ILE A 11 16.41 -33.71 -15.25
CA ILE A 11 16.60 -32.56 -16.15
C ILE A 11 15.31 -32.24 -16.92
N PHE A 12 14.48 -33.23 -17.25
CA PHE A 12 13.22 -32.99 -17.97
C PHE A 12 12.12 -32.41 -17.06
N MET A 13 12.08 -32.77 -15.77
CA MET A 13 11.14 -32.16 -14.80
C MET A 13 11.44 -30.68 -14.51
N SER A 14 12.67 -30.19 -14.73
CA SER A 14 13.00 -28.76 -14.55
C SER A 14 12.52 -27.85 -15.69
N PHE A 15 11.94 -28.41 -16.77
CA PHE A 15 11.39 -27.65 -17.90
C PHE A 15 9.86 -27.66 -17.96
N LEU A 16 9.16 -27.96 -16.85
CA LEU A 16 7.72 -27.75 -16.80
C LEU A 16 7.44 -26.23 -16.87
N PRO A 17 6.75 -25.73 -17.91
CA PRO A 17 6.39 -24.31 -17.98
C PRO A 17 5.49 -23.97 -16.78
N ILE A 18 5.95 -23.03 -15.96
CA ILE A 18 5.14 -22.42 -14.91
C ILE A 18 4.09 -21.56 -15.61
N TYR A 19 2.89 -22.10 -15.81
CA TYR A 19 1.77 -21.31 -16.32
C TYR A 19 1.30 -20.36 -15.22
N ALA A 20 1.53 -19.06 -15.42
CA ALA A 20 0.87 -18.05 -14.61
C ALA A 20 -0.65 -18.25 -14.74
N LYS A 21 -1.34 -18.35 -13.60
CA LYS A 21 -2.79 -18.48 -13.57
C LYS A 21 -3.41 -17.28 -14.31
N SER A 22 -4.31 -17.54 -15.25
CA SER A 22 -5.02 -16.48 -15.97
C SER A 22 -5.75 -15.56 -14.99
N LEU A 23 -5.77 -14.25 -15.29
CA LEU A 23 -6.46 -13.25 -14.47
C LEU A 23 -7.92 -13.67 -14.27
N PRO A 24 -8.45 -13.68 -13.03
CA PRO A 24 -9.84 -14.06 -12.77
C PRO A 24 -10.83 -13.18 -13.54
N LYS A 25 -11.96 -13.76 -13.96
CA LYS A 25 -13.02 -13.01 -14.63
C LYS A 25 -13.48 -11.84 -13.74
N GLY A 26 -13.57 -10.64 -14.34
CA GLY A 26 -13.97 -9.41 -13.65
C GLY A 26 -12.81 -8.61 -13.04
N PHE A 27 -11.58 -9.10 -13.12
CA PHE A 27 -10.37 -8.36 -12.71
C PHE A 27 -9.68 -7.77 -13.94
N VAL A 28 -8.97 -6.66 -13.73
CA VAL A 28 -8.14 -5.97 -14.73
C VAL A 28 -6.84 -5.52 -14.08
N TYR A 29 -5.77 -5.39 -14.86
CA TYR A 29 -4.57 -4.68 -14.40
C TYR A 29 -4.77 -3.18 -14.62
N LEU A 30 -4.48 -2.37 -13.60
CA LEU A 30 -4.66 -0.91 -13.70
C LEU A 30 -3.87 -0.30 -14.85
N LYS A 31 -2.63 -0.75 -15.08
CA LYS A 31 -1.78 -0.30 -16.21
C LYS A 31 -2.40 -0.55 -17.59
N ASP A 32 -3.28 -1.54 -17.71
CA ASP A 32 -3.93 -1.87 -18.99
C ASP A 32 -5.15 -0.96 -19.22
N ILE A 33 -5.69 -0.35 -18.16
CA ILE A 33 -6.80 0.61 -18.20
C ILE A 33 -6.28 2.04 -18.31
N ASP A 34 -5.28 2.39 -17.51
CA ASP A 34 -4.62 3.69 -17.50
C ASP A 34 -3.12 3.51 -17.17
N PRO A 35 -2.24 3.56 -18.19
CA PRO A 35 -0.81 3.38 -17.99
C PRO A 35 -0.13 4.55 -17.26
N THR A 36 -0.84 5.67 -17.04
CA THR A 36 -0.31 6.81 -16.30
C THR A 36 -0.39 6.63 -14.79
N ILE A 37 -1.14 5.63 -14.32
CA ILE A 37 -1.20 5.26 -12.91
C ILE A 37 0.12 4.60 -12.49
N ILE A 38 0.87 5.31 -11.65
CA ILE A 38 2.11 4.79 -11.06
C ILE A 38 1.75 3.75 -10.00
N GLN A 39 2.26 2.52 -10.16
CA GLN A 39 2.06 1.43 -9.22
C GLN A 39 3.37 1.13 -8.49
N ASN A 40 3.33 1.14 -7.16
CA ASN A 40 4.45 0.76 -6.31
C ASN A 40 3.98 -0.34 -5.32
N MET A 41 4.47 -1.57 -5.52
CA MET A 41 4.12 -2.71 -4.66
C MET A 41 4.98 -2.71 -3.39
N ARG A 42 4.65 -1.81 -2.45
CA ARG A 42 5.32 -1.72 -1.14
C ARG A 42 5.18 -2.99 -0.28
N TYR A 43 4.19 -3.83 -0.55
CA TYR A 43 3.98 -5.10 0.15
C TYR A 43 4.90 -6.24 -0.27
N TYR A 44 5.65 -6.09 -1.36
CA TYR A 44 6.56 -7.12 -1.86
C TYR A 44 7.98 -7.00 -1.28
N SER A 45 8.28 -5.95 -0.52
CA SER A 45 9.55 -5.77 0.19
C SER A 45 9.40 -5.94 1.71
N ASP A 46 10.52 -6.09 2.41
CA ASP A 46 10.58 -6.14 3.88
C ASP A 46 10.27 -4.79 4.56
N GLU A 47 10.03 -3.74 3.77
CA GLU A 47 9.73 -2.37 4.22
C GLU A 47 8.23 -2.04 4.16
N ASN A 48 7.40 -3.01 4.52
CA ASN A 48 5.95 -2.96 4.42
C ASN A 48 5.26 -2.42 5.68
N PHE A 49 5.98 -2.29 6.80
CA PHE A 49 5.43 -1.75 8.05
C PHE A 49 6.43 -0.85 8.75
N VAL A 50 6.11 0.44 8.85
CA VAL A 50 6.96 1.44 9.56
C VAL A 50 6.46 1.74 10.98
N GLY A 51 5.37 1.09 11.39
CA GLY A 51 4.75 1.23 12.71
C GLY A 51 5.48 0.49 13.84
N LYS A 52 5.33 1.01 15.06
CA LYS A 52 5.82 0.38 16.31
C LYS A 52 4.72 -0.41 17.04
N ILE A 53 3.58 -0.64 16.41
CA ILE A 53 2.46 -1.34 17.04
C ILE A 53 2.74 -2.84 17.14
N ASP A 54 2.39 -3.41 18.30
CA ASP A 54 2.32 -4.85 18.50
C ASP A 54 1.29 -5.46 17.53
N LYS A 55 1.77 -6.31 16.61
CA LYS A 55 0.96 -6.94 15.55
C LYS A 55 -0.27 -7.67 16.10
N SER A 56 -0.20 -8.20 17.34
CA SER A 56 -1.34 -8.86 17.99
C SER A 56 -2.53 -7.90 18.22
N LYS A 57 -2.27 -6.59 18.29
CA LYS A 57 -3.26 -5.54 18.53
C LYS A 57 -3.82 -4.93 17.24
N CYS A 58 -3.22 -5.18 16.08
CA CYS A 58 -3.64 -4.54 14.82
C CYS A 58 -5.10 -4.85 14.46
N PHE A 59 -5.59 -6.05 14.76
CA PHE A 59 -7.02 -6.39 14.58
C PHE A 59 -7.91 -5.60 15.53
N THR A 60 -7.58 -5.58 16.82
CA THR A 60 -8.38 -4.87 17.83
C THR A 60 -8.38 -3.36 17.66
N LEU A 61 -7.30 -2.80 17.09
CA LEU A 61 -7.17 -1.37 16.80
C LEU A 61 -7.71 -1.00 15.41
N GLY A 62 -8.18 -1.98 14.64
CA GLY A 62 -8.80 -1.77 13.33
C GLY A 62 -7.85 -1.39 12.20
N TYR A 63 -6.53 -1.52 12.39
CA TYR A 63 -5.54 -1.38 11.33
C TYR A 63 -5.55 -2.57 10.36
N ILE A 64 -5.92 -3.76 10.84
CA ILE A 64 -6.10 -4.95 10.00
C ILE A 64 -7.53 -5.45 10.18
N ALA A 65 -8.25 -5.63 9.07
CA ALA A 65 -9.57 -6.24 9.09
C ALA A 65 -9.46 -7.78 9.06
N GLU A 66 -10.29 -8.49 9.85
CA GLU A 66 -10.42 -9.95 9.77
C GLU A 66 -10.82 -10.43 8.36
N ARG A 67 -11.57 -9.60 7.64
CA ARG A 67 -11.88 -9.75 6.21
C ARG A 67 -11.56 -8.44 5.51
N SER A 68 -10.49 -8.44 4.72
CA SER A 68 -10.07 -7.25 3.99
C SER A 68 -10.98 -6.98 2.79
N SER A 69 -11.45 -5.74 2.67
CA SER A 69 -12.18 -5.29 1.48
C SER A 69 -11.30 -5.34 0.21
N HIS A 70 -9.97 -5.30 0.35
CA HIS A 70 -9.03 -5.53 -0.75
C HIS A 70 -9.19 -6.91 -1.38
N SER A 71 -9.54 -7.94 -0.60
CA SER A 71 -9.79 -9.29 -1.13
C SER A 71 -10.98 -9.35 -2.11
N ARG A 72 -11.85 -8.32 -2.12
CA ARG A 72 -12.96 -8.18 -3.07
C ARG A 72 -12.56 -7.49 -4.38
N GLY A 73 -11.32 -6.99 -4.50
CA GLY A 73 -10.82 -6.33 -5.71
C GLY A 73 -11.43 -4.96 -6.03
N SER A 74 -12.15 -4.35 -5.08
CA SER A 74 -12.84 -3.06 -5.24
C SER A 74 -12.41 -2.02 -4.21
N THR A 75 -11.31 -2.29 -3.51
CA THR A 75 -10.65 -1.35 -2.58
C THR A 75 -9.27 -1.02 -3.14
N VAL A 76 -8.87 0.25 -3.00
CA VAL A 76 -7.55 0.72 -3.42
C VAL A 76 -6.93 1.58 -2.34
N ASP A 77 -5.61 1.44 -2.23
CA ASP A 77 -4.76 2.34 -1.46
C ASP A 77 -3.92 3.15 -2.43
N LEU A 78 -3.87 4.46 -2.25
CA LEU A 78 -3.21 5.35 -3.20
C LEU A 78 -2.65 6.60 -2.52
N SER A 79 -1.77 7.31 -3.20
CA SER A 79 -1.40 8.67 -2.86
C SER A 79 -1.46 9.51 -4.12
N ILE A 80 -1.12 10.79 -4.01
CA ILE A 80 -1.00 11.68 -5.16
C ILE A 80 0.45 12.14 -5.27
N ILE A 81 0.93 12.27 -6.50
CA ILE A 81 2.23 12.87 -6.82
C ILE A 81 1.98 14.09 -7.70
N LYS A 82 2.89 15.06 -7.67
CA LYS A 82 2.82 16.19 -8.61
C LYS A 82 2.99 15.66 -10.04
N LEU A 83 2.30 16.27 -11.00
CA LEU A 83 2.49 15.93 -12.41
C LEU A 83 3.97 16.10 -12.78
N GLN A 84 4.47 15.20 -13.64
CA GLN A 84 5.86 15.16 -14.11
C GLN A 84 6.92 14.84 -13.04
N LYS A 85 6.51 14.56 -11.79
CA LYS A 85 7.39 13.99 -10.77
C LYS A 85 7.36 12.46 -10.85
N GLU A 86 8.51 11.85 -10.60
CA GLU A 86 8.65 10.40 -10.48
C GLU A 86 8.70 9.98 -9.00
N VAL A 87 8.16 8.80 -8.72
CA VAL A 87 8.25 8.18 -7.40
C VAL A 87 9.71 7.82 -7.12
N ASN A 88 10.19 8.17 -5.92
CA ASN A 88 11.47 7.70 -5.45
C ASN A 88 11.33 6.28 -4.87
N ASN A 89 11.89 5.29 -5.57
CA ASN A 89 11.85 3.89 -5.15
C ASN A 89 12.82 3.57 -3.99
N ASN A 90 13.69 4.51 -3.63
CA ASN A 90 14.55 4.43 -2.44
C ASN A 90 14.27 5.64 -1.54
N PRO A 91 13.12 5.66 -0.84
CA PRO A 91 12.62 6.84 -0.16
C PRO A 91 13.56 7.29 0.97
N GLU A 92 13.68 8.60 1.14
CA GLU A 92 14.44 9.14 2.27
C GLU A 92 13.68 8.91 3.58
N VAL A 93 14.37 8.43 4.61
CA VAL A 93 13.76 8.20 5.92
C VAL A 93 13.90 9.46 6.78
N ILE A 94 12.79 10.16 6.97
CA ILE A 94 12.71 11.37 7.79
C ILE A 94 12.09 11.03 9.15
N LYS A 95 12.73 11.45 10.25
CA LYS A 95 12.13 11.34 11.59
C LYS A 95 11.25 12.55 11.87
N ARG A 96 10.02 12.30 12.32
CA ARG A 96 9.04 13.35 12.66
C ARG A 96 8.56 13.17 14.08
N LYS A 97 8.30 14.30 14.75
CA LYS A 97 7.76 14.33 16.10
C LYS A 97 6.28 14.70 16.02
N LEU A 98 5.44 13.81 16.53
CA LEU A 98 4.01 14.05 16.69
C LEU A 98 3.76 15.07 17.81
N LYS A 99 2.54 15.62 17.88
CA LYS A 99 2.16 16.53 18.97
C LYS A 99 2.13 15.89 20.36
N ASP A 100 2.04 14.56 20.43
CA ASP A 100 2.15 13.78 21.68
C ASP A 100 3.59 13.34 21.96
N GLU A 101 4.57 13.98 21.32
CA GLU A 101 6.01 13.77 21.48
C GLU A 101 6.56 12.46 20.91
N ARG A 102 5.72 11.52 20.43
CA ARG A 102 6.20 10.30 19.81
C ARG A 102 6.95 10.60 18.51
N VAL A 103 7.99 9.81 18.25
CA VAL A 103 8.79 9.90 17.02
C VAL A 103 8.41 8.79 16.05
N ILE A 104 7.98 9.19 14.85
CA ILE A 104 7.64 8.31 13.74
C ILE A 104 8.65 8.44 12.61
N SER A 105 8.73 7.40 11.76
CA SER A 105 9.46 7.45 10.50
C SER A 105 8.50 7.82 9.37
N TYR A 106 8.89 8.78 8.55
CA TYR A 106 8.23 9.14 7.30
C TYR A 106 9.15 8.76 6.13
N LEU A 107 8.58 8.12 5.11
CA LEU A 107 9.27 7.72 3.89
C LEU A 107 8.95 8.74 2.80
N ASP A 108 9.91 9.58 2.45
CA ASP A 108 9.76 10.55 1.37
C ASP A 108 10.04 9.90 0.01
N ASP A 109 8.97 9.47 -0.64
CA ASP A 109 8.98 8.81 -1.95
C ASP A 109 8.63 9.78 -3.10
N ASN A 110 8.78 11.10 -2.90
CA ASN A 110 8.30 12.18 -3.78
C ASN A 110 6.78 12.32 -3.92
N THR A 111 5.96 11.49 -3.26
CA THR A 111 4.52 11.73 -3.23
C THR A 111 4.18 12.95 -2.37
N VAL A 112 2.95 13.44 -2.47
CA VAL A 112 2.48 14.55 -1.64
C VAL A 112 2.52 14.12 -0.19
N ASP A 113 3.31 14.86 0.58
CA ASP A 113 3.49 14.63 2.00
C ASP A 113 2.17 14.75 2.78
N MET A 114 1.64 13.59 3.19
CA MET A 114 0.45 13.41 4.02
C MET A 114 0.76 13.29 5.52
N TYR A 115 1.96 13.68 5.95
CA TYR A 115 2.55 13.57 7.28
C TYR A 115 3.03 12.19 7.71
N THR A 116 2.24 11.16 7.46
CA THR A 116 2.54 9.78 7.82
C THR A 116 2.80 8.97 6.56
N SER A 117 3.72 8.01 6.64
CA SER A 117 3.89 7.02 5.58
C SER A 117 2.65 6.15 5.43
N PHE A 118 2.55 5.51 4.29
CA PHE A 118 1.69 4.35 4.09
C PHE A 118 2.00 3.27 5.15
N ASP A 119 0.97 2.59 5.65
CA ASP A 119 1.05 1.51 6.66
C ASP A 119 1.86 1.83 7.92
N LEU A 120 1.78 3.09 8.39
CA LEU A 120 2.37 3.46 9.68
C LEU A 120 1.68 2.79 10.87
N PHE A 121 0.40 2.41 10.76
CA PHE A 121 -0.40 1.89 11.87
C PHE A 121 -0.22 2.71 13.15
N ASP A 122 -0.64 3.97 13.11
CA ASP A 122 -0.61 4.88 14.25
C ASP A 122 -1.83 5.80 14.17
N GLU A 123 -2.30 6.30 15.32
CA GLU A 123 -3.38 7.29 15.37
C GLU A 123 -3.06 8.56 14.56
N ALA A 124 -1.77 8.84 14.32
CA ALA A 124 -1.32 9.87 13.40
C ALA A 124 -1.80 9.66 11.95
N SER A 125 -2.06 8.42 11.54
CA SER A 125 -2.54 8.05 10.21
C SER A 125 -4.05 8.26 10.03
N HIS A 126 -4.80 8.42 11.12
CA HIS A 126 -6.24 8.66 11.06
C HIS A 126 -6.55 9.93 10.27
N HIS A 127 -7.62 9.90 9.50
CA HIS A 127 -7.93 10.97 8.54
C HIS A 127 -8.02 12.36 9.17
N ASP A 128 -8.57 12.46 10.38
CA ASP A 128 -8.78 13.67 11.17
C ASP A 128 -7.86 13.76 12.41
N SER A 129 -6.71 13.07 12.37
CA SER A 129 -5.79 12.98 13.50
C SER A 129 -5.42 14.35 14.06
N LYS A 130 -5.59 14.50 15.38
CA LYS A 130 -5.19 15.70 16.12
C LYS A 130 -3.68 15.78 16.34
N LEU A 131 -2.97 14.67 16.13
CA LEU A 131 -1.53 14.50 16.38
C LEU A 131 -0.63 15.18 15.34
N ILE A 132 -1.21 15.69 14.25
CA ILE A 132 -0.49 16.28 13.12
C ILE A 132 -0.98 17.70 12.83
N ASP A 133 -0.20 18.48 12.08
CA ASP A 133 -0.59 19.85 11.73
C ASP A 133 -1.70 19.91 10.69
N LYS A 134 -2.55 20.95 10.80
CA LYS A 134 -3.72 21.14 9.94
C LYS A 134 -3.37 21.20 8.45
N GLN A 135 -2.17 21.67 8.10
CA GLN A 135 -1.70 21.72 6.71
C GLN A 135 -1.67 20.35 6.02
N TYR A 136 -1.41 19.28 6.78
CA TYR A 136 -1.41 17.91 6.26
C TYR A 136 -2.83 17.39 6.09
N LEU A 137 -3.73 17.74 7.01
CA LEU A 137 -5.16 17.40 6.90
C LEU A 137 -5.79 18.00 5.64
N VAL A 138 -5.37 19.20 5.21
CA VAL A 138 -5.83 19.80 3.94
C VAL A 138 -5.50 18.90 2.74
N LYS A 139 -4.30 18.33 2.70
CA LYS A 139 -3.86 17.43 1.62
C LYS A 139 -4.60 16.08 1.67
N ARG A 140 -4.82 15.52 2.86
CA ARG A 140 -5.62 14.30 3.04
C ARG A 140 -7.06 14.50 2.56
N ASN A 141 -7.67 15.63 2.94
CA ASN A 141 -9.02 15.99 2.53
C ASN A 141 -9.13 16.25 1.03
N TYR A 142 -8.10 16.83 0.41
CA TYR A 142 -8.06 16.98 -1.03
C TYR A 142 -8.19 15.62 -1.72
N LEU A 143 -7.34 14.65 -1.39
CA LEU A 143 -7.41 13.31 -1.96
C LEU A 143 -8.76 12.64 -1.71
N ARG A 144 -9.25 12.67 -0.47
CA ARG A 144 -10.56 12.13 -0.10
C ARG A 144 -11.68 12.73 -0.93
N SER A 145 -11.72 14.05 -1.09
CA SER A 145 -12.78 14.74 -1.85
C SER A 145 -12.79 14.31 -3.32
N LYS A 146 -11.61 14.09 -3.93
CA LYS A 146 -11.52 13.57 -5.30
C LYS A 146 -12.04 12.15 -5.39
N MET A 147 -11.68 11.30 -4.44
CA MET A 147 -12.13 9.91 -4.42
C MET A 147 -13.65 9.81 -4.19
N GLN A 148 -14.20 10.59 -3.26
CA GLN A 148 -15.64 10.65 -3.00
C GLN A 148 -16.43 11.17 -4.21
N LYS A 149 -15.88 12.14 -4.96
CA LYS A 149 -16.48 12.61 -6.22
C LYS A 149 -16.63 11.48 -7.25
N HIS A 150 -15.79 10.45 -7.17
CA HIS A 150 -15.83 9.27 -8.04
C HIS A 150 -16.43 8.03 -7.33
N ASN A 151 -17.33 8.25 -6.36
CA ASN A 151 -18.12 7.22 -5.66
C ASN A 151 -17.32 6.25 -4.78
N PHE A 152 -16.08 6.58 -4.41
CA PHE A 152 -15.36 5.84 -3.39
C PHE A 152 -15.72 6.30 -1.98
N LYS A 153 -15.82 5.36 -1.03
CA LYS A 153 -16.10 5.59 0.39
C LYS A 153 -14.83 5.45 1.22
N ALA A 154 -14.48 6.50 1.95
CA ALA A 154 -13.25 6.53 2.77
C ALA A 154 -13.37 5.61 3.99
N CYS A 155 -12.31 4.87 4.28
CA CYS A 155 -12.12 4.23 5.58
C CYS A 155 -11.81 5.30 6.65
N GLN A 156 -12.27 5.07 7.89
CA GLN A 156 -12.01 5.98 9.01
C GLN A 156 -10.59 5.85 9.57
N ILE A 157 -10.02 4.64 9.53
CA ILE A 157 -8.82 4.28 10.31
C ILE A 157 -7.55 4.49 9.48
N GLU A 158 -7.61 4.23 8.17
CA GLU A 158 -6.48 4.42 7.29
C GLU A 158 -6.66 5.60 6.35
N LEU A 159 -5.54 6.27 6.15
CA LEU A 159 -5.41 7.49 5.35
C LEU A 159 -5.99 7.29 3.94
N VAL A 160 -5.85 6.08 3.38
CA VAL A 160 -6.27 5.74 2.01
C VAL A 160 -6.62 4.26 1.89
N ALA A 161 -7.74 3.83 2.45
CA ALA A 161 -8.43 2.62 1.98
C ALA A 161 -9.84 3.03 1.56
N LEU A 162 -10.13 2.91 0.27
CA LEU A 162 -11.35 3.44 -0.34
C LEU A 162 -12.06 2.34 -1.12
N TYR A 163 -13.32 2.06 -0.80
CA TYR A 163 -14.13 1.03 -1.46
C TYR A 163 -15.39 1.60 -2.09
N THR A 164 -15.94 0.91 -3.09
CA THR A 164 -17.24 1.25 -3.73
C THR A 164 -18.41 0.60 -2.99
#